data_AF-A0A6J6N5N4-F1
#
_entry.id   AF-A0A6J6N5N4-F1
#
_cell.length_a   1.000
_cell.length_b   1.000
_cell.length_c   1.000
_cell.angle_alpha   90.00
_cell.angle_beta   90.00
_cell.angle_gamma   90.00
#
_symmetry.space_group_name_H-M   'P 1'
#
loop_
_entity.id
_entity.type
_entity.pdbx_description
1 polymer ?
#
loop_
_entity_poly.entity_id
_entity_poly.type
_entity_poly.pdbx_seq_one_letter_code
_entity_poly.pdbx_strand_id
1 'polypeptide(L)'
;MPNTLPYDELLTRLTRETLELVDAGVNTPIIVIDGRAGSGKSTLALALQNSLFIEGESLPRLINMDDLYEGWSGLAQGAEYLQRSILMPLLANKTASWQEFNWETNQRERWREFSGGTPLIIEGCGSLNRYTASVANLTVWLDVPEEIRRARWLARDGHVFDQYFDSWAAQELDFIAREKSPEWASFGLLSPAV
;
A
#
# COMPACT_ATOMS: atom_id res chain seq x y z
N MET A 1 11.38 -2.55 15.22
CA MET A 1 11.95 -1.61 14.23
C MET A 1 12.18 -2.41 12.95
N PRO A 2 11.63 -1.97 11.80
CA PRO A 2 11.80 -2.66 10.54
C PRO A 2 13.28 -2.76 10.14
N ASN A 3 13.62 -3.78 9.35
CA ASN A 3 14.93 -3.86 8.71
C ASN A 3 15.00 -2.82 7.58
N THR A 4 15.74 -1.73 7.78
CA THR A 4 15.85 -0.64 6.80
C THR A 4 16.95 -0.92 5.78
N LEU A 5 16.61 -0.89 4.49
CA LEU A 5 17.51 -1.20 3.38
C LEU A 5 17.60 -0.04 2.39
N PRO A 6 18.73 0.15 1.67
CA PRO A 6 18.78 1.01 0.49
C PRO A 6 17.71 0.62 -0.54
N TYR A 7 17.27 1.57 -1.37
CA TYR A 7 16.14 1.36 -2.28
C TYR A 7 16.29 0.12 -3.19
N ASP A 8 17.43 0.00 -3.88
CA ASP A 8 17.65 -1.11 -4.80
C ASP A 8 17.70 -2.45 -4.06
N GLU A 9 18.33 -2.49 -2.89
CA GLU A 9 18.38 -3.69 -2.05
C GLU A 9 17.00 -4.07 -1.52
N LEU A 10 16.19 -3.09 -1.10
CA LEU A 10 14.81 -3.29 -0.67
C LEU A 10 13.98 -3.91 -1.81
N LEU A 11 14.06 -3.34 -3.01
CA LEU A 11 13.34 -3.84 -4.18
C LEU A 11 13.75 -5.28 -4.52
N THR A 12 15.07 -5.53 -4.66
CA THR A 12 15.59 -6.89 -4.92
C THR A 12 15.15 -7.87 -3.83
N ARG A 13 15.17 -7.46 -2.56
CA ARG A 13 14.76 -8.28 -1.43
C ARG A 13 13.28 -8.65 -1.52
N LEU A 14 12.41 -7.67 -1.76
CA LEU A 14 10.96 -7.87 -1.87
C LEU A 14 10.61 -8.77 -3.05
N THR A 15 11.24 -8.56 -4.22
CA THR A 15 11.04 -9.42 -5.38
C THR A 15 11.39 -10.86 -5.06
N ARG A 16 12.63 -11.10 -4.59
CA ARG A 16 13.12 -12.45 -4.29
C ARG A 16 12.23 -13.16 -3.26
N GLU A 17 11.93 -12.51 -2.13
CA GLU A 17 11.11 -13.15 -1.08
C GLU A 17 9.68 -13.42 -1.55
N THR A 18 9.12 -12.58 -2.41
CA THR A 18 7.81 -12.84 -3.01
C THR A 18 7.85 -14.06 -3.92
N LEU A 19 8.87 -14.20 -4.77
CA LEU A 19 9.01 -15.38 -5.64
C LEU A 19 9.26 -16.66 -4.82
N GLU A 20 10.07 -16.59 -3.76
CA GLU A 20 10.27 -17.71 -2.84
C GLU A 20 8.96 -18.17 -2.17
N LEU A 21 8.04 -17.24 -1.86
CA LEU A 21 6.71 -17.57 -1.35
C LEU A 21 5.85 -18.28 -2.41
N VAL A 22 5.91 -17.82 -3.66
CA VAL A 22 5.22 -18.48 -4.78
C VAL A 22 5.74 -19.91 -4.96
N ASP A 23 7.06 -20.09 -5.00
CA ASP A 23 7.70 -21.41 -5.15
C ASP A 23 7.38 -22.34 -3.98
N ALA A 24 7.19 -21.79 -2.77
CA ALA A 24 6.75 -22.52 -1.59
C ALA A 24 5.25 -22.87 -1.58
N GLY A 25 4.49 -22.49 -2.62
CA GLY A 25 3.07 -22.82 -2.79
C GLY A 25 2.10 -21.81 -2.17
N VAL A 26 2.57 -20.60 -1.80
CA VAL A 26 1.67 -19.51 -1.41
C VAL A 26 1.00 -18.98 -2.67
N ASN A 27 -0.28 -19.30 -2.85
CA ASN A 27 -1.03 -18.99 -4.08
C ASN A 27 -1.19 -17.49 -4.36
N THR A 28 -1.30 -16.67 -3.31
CA THR A 28 -1.45 -15.21 -3.39
C THR A 28 -0.58 -14.58 -2.31
N PRO A 29 0.74 -14.43 -2.51
CA PRO A 29 1.57 -13.70 -1.56
C PRO A 29 1.05 -12.27 -1.40
N ILE A 30 0.83 -11.82 -0.17
CA ILE A 30 0.30 -10.49 0.13
C ILE A 30 1.45 -9.59 0.60
N ILE A 31 1.68 -8.51 -0.12
CA ILE A 31 2.69 -7.49 0.16
C ILE A 31 1.98 -6.18 0.45
N VAL A 32 2.26 -5.59 1.61
CA VAL A 32 1.68 -4.31 2.04
C VAL A 32 2.77 -3.25 2.12
N ILE A 33 2.56 -2.12 1.44
CA ILE A 33 3.49 -1.00 1.38
C ILE A 33 2.79 0.27 1.89
N ASP A 34 3.13 0.67 3.11
CA ASP A 34 2.55 1.84 3.78
C ASP A 34 3.64 2.90 4.10
N GLY A 35 3.19 4.07 4.52
CA GLY A 35 3.95 5.29 4.74
C GLY A 35 3.07 6.49 4.45
N ARG A 36 3.43 7.66 4.98
CA ARG A 36 2.64 8.90 4.78
C ARG A 36 2.63 9.37 3.33
N ALA A 37 1.68 10.24 2.96
CA ALA A 37 1.57 10.85 1.65
C ALA A 37 2.90 11.49 1.23
N GLY A 38 3.30 11.29 -0.03
CA GLY A 38 4.60 11.75 -0.57
C GLY A 38 5.82 10.88 -0.23
N SER A 39 5.66 9.75 0.46
CA SER A 39 6.80 8.88 0.83
C SER A 39 7.38 8.06 -0.33
N GLY A 40 6.65 7.88 -1.44
CA GLY A 40 7.09 7.10 -2.60
C GLY A 40 6.56 5.67 -2.68
N LYS A 41 5.50 5.34 -1.93
CA LYS A 41 4.85 4.01 -1.92
C LYS A 41 4.48 3.53 -3.32
N SER A 42 3.72 4.34 -4.07
CA SER A 42 3.28 4.00 -5.43
C SER A 42 4.47 3.75 -6.37
N THR A 43 5.57 4.50 -6.21
CA THR A 43 6.80 4.28 -6.98
C THR A 43 7.42 2.91 -6.66
N LEU A 44 7.58 2.58 -5.38
CA LEU A 44 8.11 1.27 -4.97
C LEU A 44 7.18 0.13 -5.39
N ALA A 45 5.87 0.30 -5.24
CA ALA A 45 4.86 -0.71 -5.58
C ALA A 45 4.85 -1.02 -7.08
N LEU A 46 4.93 0.00 -7.94
CA LEU A 46 5.06 -0.18 -9.39
C LEU A 46 6.38 -0.83 -9.78
N ALA A 47 7.49 -0.43 -9.15
CA ALA A 47 8.79 -1.05 -9.39
C ALA A 47 8.79 -2.54 -9.00
N LEU A 48 8.18 -2.88 -7.86
CA LEU A 48 8.01 -4.26 -7.40
C LEU A 48 7.12 -5.06 -8.35
N GLN A 49 5.96 -4.50 -8.76
CA GLN A 49 5.08 -5.15 -9.72
C GLN A 49 5.82 -5.47 -11.04
N ASN A 50 6.61 -4.53 -11.55
CA ASN A 50 7.38 -4.71 -12.77
C ASN A 50 8.48 -5.77 -12.61
N SER A 51 9.25 -5.74 -11.52
CA SER A 51 10.29 -6.73 -11.26
C SER A 51 9.70 -8.14 -11.12
N LEU A 52 8.59 -8.29 -10.40
CA LEU A 52 7.86 -9.56 -10.31
C LEU A 52 7.29 -10.03 -11.64
N PHE A 53 6.83 -9.11 -12.50
CA PHE A 53 6.34 -9.48 -13.83
C PHE A 53 7.48 -9.91 -14.77
N ILE A 54 8.68 -9.32 -14.63
CA ILE A 54 9.85 -9.68 -15.43
C ILE A 54 10.42 -11.03 -14.99
N GLU A 55 10.49 -11.28 -13.68
CA GLU A 55 11.17 -12.43 -13.10
C GLU A 55 10.23 -13.61 -12.81
N GLY A 56 8.94 -13.35 -12.62
CA GLY A 56 7.91 -14.35 -12.32
C GLY A 56 7.08 -14.77 -13.52
N GLU A 57 6.10 -15.64 -13.28
CA GLU A 57 5.25 -16.22 -14.33
C GLU A 57 3.92 -15.48 -14.53
N SER A 58 3.57 -14.56 -13.63
CA SER A 58 2.26 -13.90 -13.64
C SER A 58 2.35 -12.42 -13.26
N LEU A 59 1.44 -11.62 -13.81
CA LEU A 59 1.32 -10.21 -13.45
C LEU A 59 0.71 -10.08 -12.04
N PRO A 60 1.42 -9.47 -11.08
CA PRO A 60 0.87 -9.21 -9.76
C PRO A 60 -0.33 -8.26 -9.82
N ARG A 61 -1.31 -8.48 -8.93
CA ARG A 61 -2.37 -7.50 -8.70
C ARG A 61 -1.84 -6.37 -7.82
N LEU A 62 -1.96 -5.13 -8.29
CA LEU A 62 -1.70 -3.94 -7.49
C LEU A 62 -3.03 -3.26 -7.12
N ILE A 63 -3.21 -2.94 -5.84
CA ILE A 63 -4.34 -2.16 -5.31
C ILE A 63 -3.78 -0.90 -4.65
N ASN A 64 -4.24 0.26 -5.11
CA ASN A 64 -3.93 1.55 -4.50
C ASN A 64 -5.08 1.94 -3.55
N MET A 65 -4.74 2.30 -2.31
CA MET A 65 -5.73 2.74 -1.33
C MET A 65 -6.44 4.04 -1.73
N ASP A 66 -5.85 4.87 -2.60
CA ASP A 66 -6.50 6.07 -3.16
C ASP A 66 -7.80 5.71 -3.89
N ASP A 67 -7.90 4.50 -4.46
CA ASP A 67 -9.13 4.00 -5.09
C ASP A 67 -10.18 3.54 -4.06
N LEU A 68 -9.81 3.38 -2.78
CA LEU A 68 -10.66 2.82 -1.74
C LEU A 68 -11.19 3.86 -0.75
N TYR A 69 -10.54 5.02 -0.63
CA TYR A 69 -11.01 6.09 0.26
C TYR A 69 -12.31 6.69 -0.24
N GLU A 70 -13.23 6.93 0.69
CA GLU A 70 -14.44 7.71 0.42
C GLU A 70 -14.15 9.19 0.65
N GLY A 71 -13.49 9.80 -0.34
CA GLY A 71 -13.05 11.19 -0.29
C GLY A 71 -11.95 11.48 0.74
N TRP A 72 -11.72 12.77 0.97
CA TRP A 72 -10.60 13.28 1.79
C TRP A 72 -10.69 12.96 3.29
N SER A 73 -11.83 12.48 3.79
CA SER A 73 -12.00 12.04 5.18
C SER A 73 -12.04 10.51 5.31
N GLY A 74 -11.77 9.78 4.22
CA GLY A 74 -12.09 8.37 4.06
C GLY A 74 -11.00 7.39 4.50
N LEU A 75 -9.91 7.82 5.15
CA LEU A 75 -8.75 6.96 5.40
C LEU A 75 -9.11 5.70 6.19
N ALA A 76 -9.77 5.87 7.33
CA ALA A 76 -10.19 4.73 8.16
C ALA A 76 -11.24 3.85 7.47
N GLN A 77 -12.18 4.45 6.74
CA GLN A 77 -13.21 3.71 6.00
C GLN A 77 -12.61 2.92 4.83
N GLY A 78 -11.60 3.47 4.15
CA GLY A 78 -10.86 2.79 3.09
C GLY A 78 -10.10 1.57 3.60
N ALA A 79 -9.45 1.67 4.77
CA ALA A 79 -8.80 0.54 5.41
C ALA A 79 -9.80 -0.57 5.81
N GLU A 80 -10.96 -0.20 6.35
CA GLU A 80 -12.03 -1.17 6.62
C GLU A 80 -12.58 -1.80 5.33
N TYR A 81 -12.73 -0.99 4.27
CA TYR A 81 -13.22 -1.46 2.98
C TYR A 81 -12.27 -2.45 2.31
N LEU A 82 -10.95 -2.18 2.36
CA LEU A 82 -9.91 -3.13 1.96
C LEU A 82 -10.07 -4.47 2.70
N GLN A 83 -10.21 -4.41 4.02
CA GLN A 83 -10.33 -5.60 4.84
C GLN A 83 -11.57 -6.42 4.47
N ARG A 84 -12.75 -5.77 4.43
CA ARG A 84 -14.05 -6.46 4.29
C ARG A 84 -14.32 -6.93 2.86
N SER A 85 -13.97 -6.12 1.87
CA SER A 85 -14.34 -6.37 0.47
C SER A 85 -13.26 -7.10 -0.33
N ILE A 86 -12.01 -7.04 0.12
CA ILE A 86 -10.86 -7.61 -0.61
C ILE A 86 -10.21 -8.72 0.19
N LEU A 87 -9.61 -8.41 1.34
CA LEU A 87 -8.78 -9.39 2.06
C LEU A 87 -9.59 -10.55 2.66
N MET A 88 -10.71 -10.28 3.32
CA MET A 88 -11.55 -11.33 3.90
C MET A 88 -12.05 -12.34 2.85
N PRO A 89 -12.60 -11.93 1.69
CA PRO A 89 -12.94 -12.86 0.61
C PRO A 89 -11.75 -13.69 0.11
N LEU A 90 -10.62 -13.05 -0.15
CA LEU A 90 -9.44 -13.75 -0.67
C LEU A 90 -8.92 -14.81 0.31
N LEU A 91 -8.85 -14.49 1.60
CA LEU A 91 -8.46 -15.44 2.65
C LEU A 91 -9.46 -16.58 2.84
N ALA A 92 -10.72 -16.37 2.45
CA ALA A 92 -11.75 -17.40 2.40
C ALA A 92 -11.76 -18.17 1.07
N ASN A 93 -10.74 -18.01 0.21
CA ASN A 93 -10.67 -18.57 -1.14
C ASN A 93 -11.89 -18.22 -2.02
N LYS A 94 -12.39 -16.99 -1.87
CA LYS A 94 -13.47 -16.43 -2.68
C LYS A 94 -12.94 -15.26 -3.51
N THR A 95 -13.60 -15.01 -4.63
CA THR A 95 -13.37 -13.80 -5.44
C THR A 95 -13.72 -12.56 -4.62
N ALA A 96 -12.75 -11.67 -4.46
CA ALA A 96 -12.97 -10.32 -3.98
C ALA A 96 -13.64 -9.49 -5.07
N SER A 97 -14.58 -8.64 -4.68
CA SER A 97 -15.24 -7.69 -5.57
C SER A 97 -15.43 -6.37 -4.83
N TRP A 98 -14.99 -5.26 -5.43
CA TRP A 98 -15.04 -3.94 -4.83
C TRP A 98 -15.26 -2.86 -5.89
N GLN A 99 -15.67 -1.68 -5.45
CA GLN A 99 -15.80 -0.50 -6.30
C GLN A 99 -14.73 0.52 -5.98
N GLU A 100 -14.06 0.99 -7.02
CA GLU A 100 -13.14 2.13 -6.95
C GLU A 100 -13.94 3.44 -6.77
N PHE A 101 -13.38 4.35 -5.98
CA PHE A 101 -13.93 5.68 -5.74
C PHE A 101 -13.53 6.64 -6.85
N ASN A 102 -14.51 7.29 -7.45
CA ASN A 102 -14.31 8.36 -8.41
C ASN A 102 -14.24 9.69 -7.66
N TRP A 103 -13.04 10.28 -7.61
CA TRP A 103 -12.79 11.55 -6.92
C TRP A 103 -13.44 12.77 -7.60
N GLU A 104 -13.79 12.68 -8.89
CA GLU A 104 -14.46 13.77 -9.62
C GLU A 104 -15.97 13.81 -9.31
N THR A 105 -16.61 12.65 -9.23
CA THR A 105 -18.05 12.53 -8.94
C THR A 105 -18.35 12.31 -7.46
N ASN A 106 -17.32 12.05 -6.66
CA ASN A 106 -17.39 11.76 -5.22
C ASN A 106 -18.28 10.54 -4.91
N GLN A 107 -18.19 9.49 -5.74
CA GLN A 107 -19.02 8.27 -5.65
C GLN A 107 -18.22 7.02 -6.04
N ARG A 108 -18.69 5.84 -5.59
CA ARG A 108 -18.17 4.54 -6.03
C ARG A 108 -18.83 4.12 -7.33
N GLU A 109 -18.03 3.85 -8.37
CA GLU A 109 -18.57 3.63 -9.72
C GLU A 109 -18.01 2.37 -10.38
N ARG A 110 -16.69 2.17 -10.34
CA ARG A 110 -16.04 1.13 -11.15
C ARG A 110 -15.81 -0.16 -10.37
N TRP A 111 -16.54 -1.22 -10.73
CA TRP A 111 -16.33 -2.55 -10.18
C TRP A 111 -15.01 -3.19 -10.63
N ARG A 112 -14.36 -3.86 -9.68
CA ARG A 112 -13.16 -4.67 -9.86
C ARG A 112 -13.33 -6.01 -9.18
N GLU A 113 -12.65 -7.01 -9.72
CA GLU A 113 -12.63 -8.36 -9.16
C GLU A 113 -11.22 -8.93 -9.14
N PHE A 114 -10.94 -9.74 -8.12
CA PHE A 114 -9.70 -10.49 -8.02
C PHE A 114 -9.94 -11.81 -7.27
N SER A 115 -9.52 -12.91 -7.89
CA SER A 115 -9.73 -14.26 -7.35
C SER A 115 -8.48 -14.86 -6.68
N GLY A 116 -7.40 -14.07 -6.55
CA GLY A 116 -6.09 -14.59 -6.16
C GLY A 116 -5.37 -15.33 -7.31
N GLY A 117 -4.33 -16.09 -6.95
CA GLY A 117 -3.54 -16.89 -7.90
C GLY A 117 -2.32 -16.17 -8.47
N THR A 118 -2.11 -14.91 -8.11
CA THR A 118 -0.90 -14.13 -8.38
C THR A 118 -0.58 -13.28 -7.14
N PRO A 119 0.66 -12.77 -6.98
CA PRO A 119 0.97 -11.89 -5.87
C PRO A 119 0.05 -10.67 -5.82
N LEU A 120 -0.33 -10.26 -4.61
CA LEU A 120 -1.14 -9.10 -4.32
C LEU A 120 -0.28 -8.05 -3.62
N ILE A 121 -0.11 -6.90 -4.27
CA ILE A 121 0.53 -5.71 -3.71
C ILE A 121 -0.56 -4.72 -3.32
N ILE A 122 -0.55 -4.26 -2.08
CA ILE A 122 -1.44 -3.22 -1.57
C ILE A 122 -0.56 -2.06 -1.14
N GLU A 123 -0.84 -0.87 -1.67
CA GLU A 123 -0.07 0.32 -1.33
C GLU A 123 -0.98 1.49 -0.99
N GLY A 124 -0.57 2.30 -0.02
CA GLY A 124 -1.27 3.53 0.33
C GLY A 124 -1.37 3.75 1.84
N CYS A 125 -1.74 4.96 2.23
CA CYS A 125 -1.83 5.34 3.65
C CYS A 125 -2.88 4.49 4.39
N GLY A 126 -2.47 3.85 5.47
CA GLY A 126 -3.35 3.00 6.28
C GLY A 126 -3.59 1.60 5.71
N SER A 127 -2.85 1.23 4.67
CA SER A 127 -2.79 -0.16 4.18
C SER A 127 -2.15 -1.11 5.20
N LEU A 128 -1.22 -0.63 6.04
CA LEU A 128 -0.61 -1.39 7.13
C LEU A 128 -1.28 -1.05 8.46
N ASN A 129 -2.01 -2.02 9.00
CA ASN A 129 -2.68 -1.95 10.28
C ASN A 129 -2.61 -3.32 10.98
N ARG A 130 -3.17 -3.42 12.18
CA ARG A 130 -3.10 -4.68 12.94
C ARG A 130 -3.66 -5.88 12.18
N TYR A 131 -4.74 -5.71 11.43
CA TYR A 131 -5.34 -6.80 10.66
C TYR A 131 -4.47 -7.17 9.47
N THR A 132 -4.07 -6.19 8.64
CA THR A 132 -3.27 -6.47 7.45
C THR A 132 -1.90 -7.05 7.80
N ALA A 133 -1.30 -6.62 8.91
CA ALA A 133 -0.09 -7.21 9.46
C ALA A 133 -0.23 -8.70 9.83
N SER A 134 -1.43 -9.16 10.22
CA SER A 134 -1.68 -10.56 10.58
C SER A 134 -1.88 -11.48 9.37
N VAL A 135 -2.10 -10.93 8.17
CA VAL A 135 -2.40 -11.69 6.95
C VAL A 135 -1.42 -11.45 5.82
N ALA A 136 -0.64 -10.36 5.87
CA ALA A 136 0.41 -10.06 4.91
C ALA A 136 1.62 -10.99 5.10
N ASN A 137 2.26 -11.36 3.99
CA ASN A 137 3.51 -12.09 4.01
C ASN A 137 4.71 -11.14 4.15
N LEU A 138 4.65 -9.98 3.48
CA LEU A 138 5.69 -8.95 3.52
C LEU A 138 5.04 -7.60 3.84
N THR A 139 5.61 -6.87 4.80
CA THR A 139 5.12 -5.56 5.23
C THR A 139 6.25 -4.53 5.17
N VAL A 140 5.96 -3.39 4.56
CA VAL A 140 6.93 -2.32 4.29
C VAL A 140 6.40 -1.01 4.85
N TRP A 141 7.26 -0.29 5.58
CA TRP A 141 7.00 1.08 6.01
C TRP A 141 8.01 2.05 5.42
N LEU A 142 7.53 3.04 4.66
CA LEU A 142 8.35 4.11 4.10
C LEU A 142 8.30 5.34 5.01
N ASP A 143 9.31 5.45 5.87
CA ASP A 143 9.51 6.63 6.72
C ASP A 143 10.36 7.68 5.99
N VAL A 144 9.71 8.76 5.57
CA VAL A 144 10.35 9.85 4.83
C VAL A 144 10.08 11.17 5.56
N PRO A 145 11.11 12.02 5.77
CA PRO A 145 10.95 13.32 6.41
C PRO A 145 9.84 14.16 5.79
N GLU A 146 9.13 14.91 6.64
CA GLU A 146 7.98 15.71 6.22
C GLU A 146 8.32 16.76 5.17
N GLU A 147 9.48 17.40 5.29
CA GLU A 147 9.96 18.38 4.32
C GLU A 147 10.04 17.78 2.90
N ILE A 148 10.63 16.60 2.78
CA ILE A 148 10.76 15.88 1.49
C ILE A 148 9.37 15.48 0.98
N ARG A 149 8.51 14.92 1.85
CA ARG A 149 7.16 14.50 1.46
C ARG A 149 6.31 15.67 0.98
N ARG A 150 6.36 16.81 1.67
CA ARG A 150 5.64 18.03 1.32
C ARG A 150 6.13 18.62 0.00
N ALA A 151 7.45 18.65 -0.21
CA ALA A 151 8.02 19.07 -1.49
C ALA A 151 7.55 18.19 -2.66
N ARG A 152 7.50 16.87 -2.46
CA ARG A 152 6.98 15.91 -3.46
C ARG A 152 5.49 16.07 -3.73
N TRP A 153 4.68 16.31 -2.69
CA TRP A 153 3.25 16.58 -2.82
C TRP A 153 3.00 17.81 -3.70
N LEU A 154 3.64 18.93 -3.37
CA LEU A 154 3.54 20.17 -4.14
C LEU A 154 4.01 20.01 -5.58
N ALA A 155 5.09 19.26 -5.82
CA ALA A 155 5.59 19.01 -7.17
C ALA A 155 4.63 18.18 -8.03
N ARG A 156 3.85 17.27 -7.40
CA ARG A 156 2.90 16.40 -8.10
C ARG A 156 1.57 17.08 -8.37
N ASP A 157 0.97 17.66 -7.33
CA ASP A 157 -0.42 18.12 -7.35
C ASP A 157 -0.54 19.65 -7.43
N GLY A 158 0.59 20.36 -7.45
CA GLY A 158 0.61 21.81 -7.31
C GLY A 158 -0.08 22.24 -6.01
N HIS A 159 -0.89 23.28 -6.10
CA HIS A 159 -1.70 23.81 -5.00
C HIS A 159 -3.16 23.31 -5.01
N VAL A 160 -3.49 22.35 -5.90
CA VAL A 160 -4.87 21.93 -6.15
C VAL A 160 -5.54 21.34 -4.90
N PHE A 161 -4.74 20.68 -4.04
CA PHE A 161 -5.23 20.00 -2.84
C PHE A 161 -4.67 20.57 -1.53
N ASP A 162 -4.10 21.77 -1.54
CA ASP A 162 -3.49 22.38 -0.35
C ASP A 162 -4.47 22.47 0.83
N GLN A 163 -5.75 22.75 0.56
CA GLN A 163 -6.79 22.82 1.58
C GLN A 163 -7.05 21.49 2.31
N TYR A 164 -6.61 20.36 1.75
CA TYR A 164 -6.77 19.03 2.33
C TYR A 164 -5.50 18.49 2.98
N PHE A 165 -4.35 19.14 2.79
CA PHE A 165 -3.07 18.61 3.26
C PHE A 165 -3.05 18.42 4.78
N ASP A 166 -3.44 19.44 5.54
CA ASP A 166 -3.40 19.40 7.00
C ASP A 166 -4.42 18.41 7.58
N SER A 167 -5.63 18.35 7.02
CA SER A 167 -6.68 17.43 7.47
C SER A 167 -6.37 15.98 7.11
N TRP A 168 -5.70 15.74 5.97
CA TRP A 168 -5.20 14.43 5.60
C TRP A 168 -4.04 14.01 6.52
N ALA A 169 -3.06 14.89 6.73
CA ALA A 169 -1.93 14.62 7.60
C ALA A 169 -2.37 14.30 9.04
N ALA A 170 -3.41 14.98 9.55
CA ALA A 170 -3.99 14.67 10.86
C ALA A 170 -4.59 13.26 10.91
N GLN A 171 -5.34 12.86 9.87
CA GLN A 171 -5.89 11.49 9.78
C GLN A 171 -4.81 10.42 9.73
N GLU A 172 -3.72 10.67 8.99
CA GLU A 172 -2.57 9.75 8.95
C GLU A 172 -1.99 9.56 10.35
N LEU A 173 -1.73 10.66 11.07
CA LEU A 173 -1.14 10.62 12.41
C LEU A 173 -2.05 9.87 13.39
N ASP A 174 -3.35 10.16 13.38
CA ASP A 174 -4.33 9.49 14.24
C ASP A 174 -4.42 7.99 13.94
N PHE A 175 -4.44 7.62 12.64
CA PHE A 175 -4.47 6.23 12.21
C PHE A 175 -3.19 5.50 12.63
N ILE A 176 -2.02 6.08 12.37
CA ILE A 176 -0.72 5.51 12.74
C ILE A 176 -0.62 5.33 14.26
N ALA A 177 -1.06 6.31 15.05
CA ALA A 177 -1.02 6.23 16.50
C ALA A 177 -1.91 5.09 17.03
N ARG A 178 -3.08 4.88 16.42
CA ARG A 178 -4.01 3.81 16.79
C ARG A 178 -3.54 2.43 16.37
N GLU A 179 -3.12 2.29 15.11
CA GLU A 179 -2.78 1.00 14.50
C GLU A 179 -1.34 0.58 14.73
N LYS A 180 -0.47 1.52 15.12
CA LYS A 180 0.97 1.33 15.28
C LYS A 180 1.64 0.81 14.01
N SER A 181 1.22 1.31 12.85
CA SER A 181 1.62 0.82 11.52
C SER A 181 3.14 0.57 11.37
N PRO A 182 4.05 1.47 11.79
CA PRO A 182 5.49 1.24 11.65
C PRO A 182 6.01 0.04 12.46
N GLU A 183 5.34 -0.33 13.55
CA GLU A 183 5.74 -1.46 14.41
C GLU A 183 5.47 -2.82 13.74
N TRP A 184 4.56 -2.86 12.76
CA TRP A 184 4.19 -4.07 12.02
C TRP A 184 5.04 -4.32 10.78
N ALA A 185 5.92 -3.39 10.43
CA ALA A 185 6.74 -3.49 9.24
C ALA A 185 7.95 -4.41 9.45
N SER A 186 8.13 -5.37 8.55
CA SER A 186 9.33 -6.20 8.45
C SER A 186 10.46 -5.43 7.76
N PHE A 187 10.12 -4.59 6.78
CA PHE A 187 11.08 -3.81 6.00
C PHE A 187 10.80 -2.31 6.06
N GLY A 188 11.86 -1.53 5.90
CA GLY A 188 11.76 -0.10 5.71
C GLY A 188 12.76 0.38 4.67
N LEU A 189 12.55 1.60 4.18
CA LEU A 189 13.52 2.27 3.33
C LEU A 189 14.52 3.00 4.22
N LEU A 190 15.82 2.72 4.03
CA LEU A 190 16.87 3.52 4.61
C LEU A 190 16.78 4.92 3.99
N SER A 191 16.56 5.92 4.84
CA SER A 191 16.38 7.30 4.37
C SER A 191 17.54 7.70 3.45
N PRO A 192 17.28 8.30 2.27
CA PRO A 192 18.37 8.81 1.45
C PRO A 192 19.17 9.81 2.28
N ALA A 193 20.51 9.68 2.24
CA ALA A 193 21.36 10.76 2.74
C ALA A 193 20.95 12.03 1.99
N VAL A 194 20.65 13.08 2.77
CA VAL A 194 20.17 14.39 2.32
C VAL A 194 20.87 14.87 1.05
#